data_AF-A0A2Z2P1B7-F1
#
_entry.id   AF-A0A2Z2P1B7-F1
#
_cell.length_a   1.000
_cell.length_b   1.000
_cell.length_c   1.000
_cell.angle_alpha   90.00
_cell.angle_beta   90.00
_cell.angle_gamma   90.00
#
_symmetry.space_group_name_H-M   'P 1'
#
loop_
_entity.id
_entity.type
_entity.pdbx_description
1 polymer ?
#
loop_
_entity_poly.entity_id
_entity_poly.type
_entity_poly.pdbx_seq_one_letter_code
_entity_poly.pdbx_strand_id
1 'polypeptide(L)' 'MAYLWFFGCFINQHEPRRRDITWDGLTFVGNCRHCGRPIERNSHRDWRRRKTDVGIDGA' A
#
# COMPACT_ATOMS: atom_id res chain seq x y z
N MET A 1 -8.76 22.54 1.17
CA MET A 1 -7.35 22.68 0.74
C MET A 1 -6.55 21.50 1.28
N ALA A 2 -6.46 20.41 0.51
CA ALA A 2 -5.97 19.11 0.98
C ALA A 2 -4.52 18.87 0.54
N TYR A 3 -3.55 19.47 1.25
CA TYR A 3 -2.12 19.27 1.02
C TYR A 3 -1.48 18.20 1.94
N LEU A 4 -2.29 17.46 2.71
CA LEU A 4 -1.80 16.46 3.68
C LEU A 4 -1.73 15.02 3.14
N TRP A 5 -2.06 14.79 1.86
CA TRP A 5 -2.21 13.42 1.30
C TRP A 5 -0.88 12.70 1.01
N PHE A 6 0.26 13.36 1.22
CA PHE A 6 1.58 12.77 0.96
C PHE A 6 2.20 12.10 2.20
N PHE A 7 1.86 12.54 3.41
CA PHE A 7 2.50 12.06 4.64
C PHE A 7 2.07 10.65 5.05
N GLY A 8 0.88 10.18 4.63
CA GLY A 8 0.39 8.84 4.98
C GLY A 8 1.37 7.73 4.60
N CYS A 9 2.06 7.86 3.46
CA CYS A 9 3.03 6.87 2.99
C CYS A 9 4.21 6.68 3.96
N PHE A 10 4.62 7.72 4.71
CA PHE A 10 5.69 7.63 5.69
C PHE A 10 5.28 6.87 6.96
N ILE A 11 3.98 6.83 7.26
CA ILE A 11 3.41 6.15 8.45
C ILE A 11 2.86 4.76 8.06
N ASN A 12 3.35 4.18 6.96
CA ASN A 12 2.83 2.95 6.37
C ASN A 12 1.31 3.01 6.10
N GLN A 13 0.73 4.19 5.92
CA GLN A 13 -0.69 4.37 5.60
C GLN A 13 -0.80 4.69 4.12
N HIS A 14 -1.06 3.64 3.34
CA HIS A 14 -1.13 3.77 1.89
C HIS A 14 -2.57 3.83 1.43
N GLU A 15 -2.79 4.48 0.28
CA GLU A 15 -4.09 4.44 -0.38
C GLU A 15 -3.94 3.65 -1.69
N PRO A 16 -4.69 2.56 -1.88
CA PRO A 16 -4.61 1.76 -3.08
C PRO A 16 -5.26 2.46 -4.25
N ARG A 17 -4.74 2.16 -5.44
CA ARG A 17 -5.49 2.44 -6.65
C ARG A 17 -6.63 1.43 -6.75
N ARG A 18 -7.86 1.86 -6.48
CA ARG A 18 -9.05 0.96 -6.45
C ARG A 18 -9.25 0.13 -7.72
N ARG A 19 -8.75 0.62 -8.86
CA ARG A 19 -8.79 -0.05 -10.17
C ARG A 19 -7.73 -1.14 -10.37
N ASP A 20 -6.74 -1.19 -9.48
CA ASP A 20 -5.53 -2.03 -9.57
C ASP A 20 -5.42 -2.95 -8.34
N ILE A 21 -6.57 -3.23 -7.73
CA ILE A 21 -6.69 -4.14 -6.59
C ILE A 21 -6.97 -5.52 -7.15
N THR A 22 -6.08 -6.47 -6.83
CA THR A 22 -6.21 -7.88 -7.18
C THR A 22 -6.28 -8.72 -5.91
N TRP A 23 -6.99 -9.84 -5.96
CA TRP A 23 -7.02 -10.81 -4.87
C TRP A 23 -5.92 -11.87 -5.09
N ASP A 24 -5.01 -12.02 -4.14
CA ASP A 24 -3.85 -12.95 -4.22
C ASP A 24 -4.14 -14.31 -3.55
N GLY A 25 -5.42 -14.62 -3.29
CA GLY A 25 -5.84 -15.84 -2.59
C GLY A 25 -5.92 -15.72 -1.07
N LEU A 26 -5.15 -14.80 -0.47
CA LEU A 26 -5.09 -14.56 0.99
C LEU A 26 -5.54 -13.16 1.38
N THR A 27 -5.11 -12.16 0.62
CA THR A 27 -5.44 -10.76 0.85
C THR A 27 -5.61 -10.02 -0.47
N PHE A 28 -6.20 -8.82 -0.39
CA PHE A 28 -6.22 -7.89 -1.51
C PHE A 28 -4.87 -7.21 -1.61
N VAL A 29 -4.21 -7.37 -2.76
CA VAL A 29 -2.95 -6.73 -3.10
C VAL A 29 -3.19 -5.64 -4.15
N GLY A 30 -2.32 -4.65 -4.20
CA GLY A 30 -2.35 -3.63 -5.25
C GLY A 30 -1.22 -2.64 -5.09
N ASN A 31 -1.28 -1.55 -5.83
CA ASN A 31 -0.24 -0.51 -5.79
C ASN A 31 -0.76 0.76 -5.11
N CYS A 32 0.10 1.39 -4.32
CA CYS A 32 -0.21 2.68 -3.73
C CYS A 32 -0.32 3.74 -4.83
N ARG A 33 -1.41 4.52 -4.81
CA ARG A 33 -1.64 5.60 -5.77
C ARG A 33 -0.66 6.77 -5.65
N HIS A 34 0.02 6.89 -4.50
CA HIS A 34 0.91 8.01 -4.17
C HIS A 34 2.38 7.66 -4.41
N CYS A 35 2.87 6.59 -3.77
CA CYS A 35 4.27 6.18 -3.87
C CYS A 35 4.52 5.03 -4.86
N GLY A 36 3.47 4.43 -5.44
CA GLY A 36 3.59 3.33 -6.40
C GLY A 36 3.97 1.97 -5.79
N ARG A 37 4.34 1.92 -4.50
CA ARG A 37 4.80 0.71 -3.83
C ARG A 37 3.72 -0.37 -3.75
N PRO A 38 4.10 -1.66 -3.78
CA PRO A 38 3.18 -2.77 -3.56
C PRO A 38 2.65 -2.75 -2.12
N ILE A 39 1.35 -2.82 -1.99
CA ILE A 39 0.62 -2.76 -0.74
C ILE A 39 -0.40 -3.90 -0.66
N GLU A 40 -0.74 -4.27 0.55
CA GLU A 40 -1.75 -5.28 0.85
C GLU A 40 -2.77 -4.75 1.84
N ARG A 41 -4.00 -5.26 1.75
CA ARG A 41 -5.08 -4.89 2.64
C ARG A 41 -4.94 -5.67 3.94
N ASN A 42 -4.55 -4.98 5.00
CA ASN A 42 -4.48 -5.57 6.33
C ASN A 42 -5.87 -5.63 6.99
N SER A 43 -6.72 -4.63 6.75
CA SER A 43 -8.08 -4.57 7.30
C SER A 43 -9.01 -3.68 6.48
N HIS A 44 -10.29 -3.54 6.87
CA HIS A 44 -11.21 -2.64 6.19
C HIS A 44 -10.70 -1.19 6.22
N ARG A 45 -10.39 -0.65 5.04
CA ARG A 45 -9.72 0.65 4.81
C ARG A 45 -8.28 0.77 5.31
N ASP A 46 -7.69 -0.31 5.84
CA ASP A 46 -6.29 -0.32 6.29
C ASP A 46 -5.42 -1.03 5.25
N TRP A 47 -4.63 -0.23 4.52
CA TRP A 47 -3.72 -0.69 3.49
C TRP A 47 -2.29 -0.39 3.89
N ARG A 48 -1.48 -1.45 3.94
CA ARG A 48 -0.11 -1.44 4.45
C ARG A 48 0.84 -1.93 3.37
N ARG A 49 2.12 -1.63 3.53
CA ARG A 49 3.17 -2.17 2.65
C ARG A 49 3.13 -3.70 2.67
N ARG A 50 3.18 -4.32 1.48
CA ARG A 50 3.14 -5.78 1.36
C ARG A 50 4.42 -6.38 1.96
N LYS A 51 4.28 -7.29 2.93
CA LYS A 51 5.45 -7.92 3.59
C LYS A 51 6.35 -8.72 2.64
N THR A 52 5.83 -9.15 1.50
CA THR A 52 6.59 -9.91 0.49
C THR A 52 7.59 -9.04 -0.30
N ASP A 53 7.58 -7.69 -0.17
CA ASP A 53 8.64 -6.82 -0.70
C ASP A 53 9.90 -6.78 0.20
N VAL A 54 9.91 -7.57 1.28
CA VAL A 54 11.10 -7.81 2.11
C VAL A 54 12.08 -8.72 1.37
N GLY A 55 12.76 -8.14 0.41
CA GLY A 55 13.90 -8.72 -0.28
C GLY A 55 14.49 -7.64 -1.18
N ILE A 56 15.69 -7.19 -0.83
CA ILE A 56 16.50 -6.17 -1.53
C ILE A 56 16.21 -4.69 -1.12
N ASP A 57 16.15 -4.40 0.17
CA ASP A 57 16.56 -3.07 0.69
C ASP A 57 17.26 -3.34 2.04
N GLY A 58 18.38 -4.06 1.97
CA GLY A 58 19.31 -4.25 3.09
C GLY A 58 20.46 -3.26 2.98
N ALA A 59 20.59 -2.37 3.96
CA ALA A 59 21.81 -1.79 4.53
C ALA A 59 21.47 -0.49 5.28
#